data_AF-A0A9X9M207-F1
#
_entry.id   AF-A0A9X9M207-F1
#
_cell.length_a   1.000
_cell.length_b   1.000
_cell.length_c   1.000
_cell.angle_alpha   90.00
_cell.angle_beta   90.00
_cell.angle_gamma   90.00
#
_symmetry.space_group_name_H-M   'P 1'
#
loop_
_entity.id
_entity.type
_entity.pdbx_description
1 polymer ?
#
loop_
_entity_poly.entity_id
_entity_poly.type
_entity_poly.pdbx_seq_one_letter_code
_entity_poly.pdbx_strand_id
1 'polypeptide(L)'
;CQELQKESVDLLVQSSLSAKECHLAAAARALWRHFFSFLKSQRMSQIVPLSELADAAADFTLLAKDMPSTAPSDLQPQPVISVMQLFGWDDIIWPQVVARYLSHCLQNSMLCEALSHIGCVSFQALTIKSWIRCILQMYINNPYVPDDLFIDTNPGQAFEKKYLEQLAELTRLLFKLSEVKNIFSTAQIEYLSSPEDPTKALVLFFEAVGITYGNLQKLSDKSAMVTKSLEYLGEILKYIKPYLGKKISSAGLQLTYRMMGILVKSWAQIFATSKAQKLLFRIIDCLLLPHTVLQQEKELPAPMLTAIQK
;
A
#
# COMPACT_ATOMS: atom_id res chain seq x y z
N CYS A 1 12.57 51.55 -33.66
CA CYS A 1 11.64 51.95 -32.58
C CYS A 1 10.62 50.87 -32.19
N GLN A 2 10.15 50.00 -33.09
CA GLN A 2 9.22 48.91 -32.71
C GLN A 2 9.89 47.74 -31.95
N GLU A 3 11.16 47.44 -32.19
CA GLU A 3 11.87 46.34 -31.48
C GLU A 3 12.14 46.63 -30.01
N LEU A 4 12.51 47.88 -29.66
CA LEU A 4 12.71 48.31 -28.27
C LEU A 4 11.42 48.33 -27.44
N GLN A 5 10.26 48.56 -28.09
CA GLN A 5 8.95 48.45 -27.44
C GLN A 5 8.53 46.99 -27.21
N LYS A 6 8.97 46.07 -28.07
CA LYS A 6 8.71 44.63 -27.90
C LYS A 6 9.59 44.05 -26.78
N GLU A 7 10.87 44.42 -26.72
CA GLU A 7 11.79 44.02 -25.65
C GLU A 7 11.36 44.56 -24.27
N SER A 8 10.85 45.80 -24.18
CA SER A 8 10.41 46.34 -22.88
C SER A 8 9.13 45.68 -22.36
N VAL A 9 8.22 45.30 -23.27
CA VAL A 9 7.02 44.53 -22.93
C VAL A 9 7.39 43.11 -22.51
N ASP A 10 8.33 42.47 -23.21
CA ASP A 10 8.82 41.13 -22.84
C ASP A 10 9.55 41.14 -21.47
N LEU A 11 10.32 42.18 -21.15
CA LEU A 11 10.98 42.36 -19.84
C LEU A 11 9.98 42.64 -18.70
N LEU A 12 8.92 43.42 -18.95
CA LEU A 12 7.84 43.65 -17.98
C LEU A 12 7.01 42.38 -17.73
N VAL A 13 6.75 41.61 -18.78
CA VAL A 13 6.07 40.31 -18.65
C VAL A 13 6.95 39.31 -17.89
N GLN A 14 8.24 39.19 -18.23
CA GLN A 14 9.20 38.32 -17.54
C GLN A 14 9.39 38.70 -16.05
N SER A 15 9.51 39.98 -15.73
CA SER A 15 9.63 40.43 -14.33
C SER A 15 8.35 40.18 -13.53
N SER A 16 7.17 40.35 -14.14
CA SER A 16 5.89 40.02 -13.49
C SER A 16 5.68 38.52 -13.27
N LEU A 17 6.16 37.67 -14.20
CA LEU A 17 6.14 36.21 -14.08
C LEU A 17 7.10 35.74 -12.99
N SER A 18 8.32 36.30 -12.95
CA SER A 18 9.30 36.02 -11.91
C SER A 18 8.79 36.40 -10.51
N ALA A 19 8.14 37.56 -10.36
CA ALA A 19 7.55 37.97 -9.09
C ALA A 19 6.45 37.00 -8.61
N LYS A 20 5.57 36.54 -9.53
CA LYS A 20 4.54 35.55 -9.22
C LYS A 20 5.15 34.20 -8.79
N GLU A 21 6.17 33.73 -9.49
CA GLU A 21 6.92 32.52 -9.13
C GLU A 21 7.59 32.64 -7.75
N CYS A 22 8.15 33.80 -7.42
CA CYS A 22 8.72 34.07 -6.10
C CYS A 22 7.66 34.02 -4.98
N HIS A 23 6.48 34.60 -5.19
CA HIS A 23 5.39 34.57 -4.22
C HIS A 23 4.84 33.15 -4.03
N LEU A 24 4.67 32.39 -5.11
CA LEU A 24 4.25 30.99 -5.04
C LEU A 24 5.29 30.12 -4.31
N ALA A 25 6.57 30.29 -4.60
CA ALA A 25 7.63 29.58 -3.91
C ALA A 25 7.71 29.95 -2.41
N ALA A 26 7.42 31.21 -2.06
CA ALA A 26 7.33 31.64 -0.66
C ALA A 26 6.13 31.00 0.05
N ALA A 27 4.96 30.96 -0.60
CA ALA A 27 3.76 30.29 -0.08
C ALA A 27 4.00 28.78 0.09
N ALA A 28 4.59 28.11 -0.91
CA ALA A 28 4.95 26.71 -0.83
C ALA A 28 5.91 26.43 0.33
N ARG A 29 6.96 27.25 0.51
CA ARG A 29 7.86 27.15 1.67
C ARG A 29 7.15 27.30 3.00
N ALA A 30 6.17 28.20 3.10
CA ALA A 30 5.36 28.36 4.30
C ALA A 30 4.48 27.11 4.57
N LEU A 31 3.85 26.56 3.52
CA LEU A 31 3.07 25.31 3.61
C LEU A 31 3.93 24.14 4.08
N TRP A 32 5.13 23.98 3.52
CA TRP A 32 6.09 22.97 3.96
C TRP A 32 6.50 23.14 5.43
N ARG A 33 6.82 24.37 5.83
CA ARG A 33 7.33 24.65 7.18
C ARG A 33 6.27 24.43 8.25
N HIS A 34 5.03 24.85 7.99
CA HIS A 34 3.99 24.89 9.02
C HIS A 34 2.99 23.75 8.85
N PHE A 35 2.38 23.61 7.68
CA PHE A 35 1.28 22.68 7.48
C PHE A 35 1.76 21.25 7.25
N PHE A 36 2.82 21.03 6.46
CA PHE A 36 3.39 19.69 6.30
C PHE A 36 4.00 19.16 7.59
N SER A 37 4.68 20.02 8.36
CA SER A 37 5.19 19.65 9.69
C SER A 37 4.07 19.17 10.62
N PHE A 38 2.94 19.88 10.62
CA PHE A 38 1.74 19.44 11.31
C PHE A 38 1.24 18.09 10.79
N LEU A 39 1.03 17.92 9.47
CA LEU A 39 0.57 16.64 8.90
C LEU A 39 1.51 15.47 9.23
N LYS A 40 2.83 15.69 9.18
CA LYS A 40 3.85 14.69 9.54
C LYS A 40 3.70 14.26 11.00
N SER A 41 3.38 15.18 11.91
CA SER A 41 3.09 14.85 13.32
C SER A 41 1.78 14.07 13.50
N GLN A 42 0.81 14.23 12.60
CA GLN A 42 -0.49 13.57 12.69
C GLN A 42 -0.48 12.12 12.16
N ARG A 43 0.62 11.66 11.56
CA ARG A 43 0.80 10.29 11.03
C ARG A 43 0.41 9.18 12.02
N MET A 44 0.66 9.40 13.31
CA MET A 44 0.40 8.45 14.39
C MET A 44 -0.71 8.90 15.35
N SER A 45 -1.35 10.04 15.05
CA SER A 45 -2.35 10.69 15.89
C SER A 45 -3.75 10.46 15.33
N GLN A 46 -4.77 10.48 16.17
CA GLN A 46 -6.19 10.39 15.75
C GLN A 46 -6.91 11.74 15.85
N ILE A 47 -6.17 12.85 15.97
CA ILE A 47 -6.76 14.20 16.10
C ILE A 47 -7.41 14.65 14.79
N VAL A 48 -6.78 14.37 13.64
CA VAL A 48 -7.29 14.72 12.31
C VAL A 48 -8.04 13.53 11.71
N PRO A 49 -9.21 13.74 11.07
CA PRO A 49 -9.88 12.68 10.33
C PRO A 49 -8.94 12.00 9.32
N LEU A 50 -8.91 10.67 9.34
CA LEU A 50 -7.97 9.88 8.50
C LEU A 50 -8.09 10.20 7.01
N SER A 51 -9.29 10.58 6.54
CA SER A 51 -9.51 10.99 5.16
C SER A 51 -8.82 12.31 4.83
N GLU A 52 -8.93 13.32 5.69
CA GLU A 52 -8.32 14.63 5.48
C GLU A 52 -6.79 14.54 5.54
N LEU A 53 -6.26 13.70 6.44
CA LEU A 53 -4.83 13.42 6.52
C LEU A 53 -4.31 12.82 5.20
N ALA A 54 -5.04 11.85 4.63
CA ALA A 54 -4.66 11.21 3.38
C ALA A 54 -4.73 12.19 2.19
N ASP A 55 -5.79 12.98 2.11
CA ASP A 55 -6.02 13.93 1.01
C ASP A 55 -4.97 15.04 1.03
N ALA A 56 -4.76 15.67 2.20
CA ALA A 56 -3.75 16.71 2.35
C ALA A 56 -2.34 16.19 2.09
N ALA A 57 -2.01 14.97 2.53
CA ALA A 57 -0.73 14.35 2.22
C ALA A 57 -0.54 14.12 0.71
N ALA A 58 -1.60 13.70 -0.01
CA ALA A 58 -1.56 13.51 -1.45
C ALA A 58 -1.34 14.86 -2.18
N ASP A 59 -1.99 15.93 -1.72
CA ASP A 59 -1.78 17.28 -2.26
C ASP A 59 -0.34 17.76 -2.04
N PHE A 60 0.27 17.45 -0.89
CA PHE A 60 1.70 17.72 -0.68
C PHE A 60 2.62 16.89 -1.58
N THR A 61 2.25 15.66 -1.93
CA THR A 61 2.99 14.86 -2.90
C THR A 61 2.95 15.51 -4.29
N LEU A 62 1.82 16.08 -4.68
CA LEU A 62 1.70 16.85 -5.93
C LEU A 62 2.48 18.16 -5.85
N LEU A 63 2.41 18.89 -4.73
CA LEU A 63 3.24 20.07 -4.50
C LEU A 63 4.74 19.75 -4.56
N ALA A 64 5.17 18.61 -4.02
CA ALA A 64 6.56 18.16 -4.09
C ALA A 64 7.00 17.84 -5.52
N LYS A 65 6.06 17.34 -6.35
CA LYS A 65 6.31 17.10 -7.77
C LYS A 65 6.44 18.42 -8.53
N ASP A 66 5.54 19.36 -8.28
CA ASP A 66 5.45 20.59 -9.07
C ASP A 66 6.46 21.66 -8.60
N MET A 67 6.82 21.69 -7.31
CA MET A 67 7.78 22.64 -6.72
C MET A 67 8.83 21.94 -5.83
N PRO A 68 9.65 21.01 -6.36
CA PRO A 68 10.56 20.19 -5.57
C PRO A 68 11.61 21.01 -4.81
N SER A 69 12.05 22.15 -5.36
CA SER A 69 13.04 23.03 -4.73
C SER A 69 12.53 23.77 -3.48
N THR A 70 11.21 23.78 -3.26
CA THR A 70 10.60 24.42 -2.09
C THR A 70 10.51 23.48 -0.89
N ALA A 71 10.65 22.17 -1.13
CA ALA A 71 10.56 21.16 -0.09
C ALA A 71 11.75 21.27 0.90
N PRO A 72 11.53 21.03 2.20
CA PRO A 72 12.58 21.16 3.20
C PRO A 72 13.72 20.17 2.99
N SER A 73 14.89 20.47 3.57
CA SER A 73 16.11 19.68 3.38
C SER A 73 16.01 18.22 3.84
N ASP A 74 15.11 17.90 4.79
CA ASP A 74 14.89 16.51 5.23
C ASP A 74 14.13 15.66 4.21
N LEU A 75 13.48 16.27 3.22
CA LEU A 75 12.80 15.57 2.13
C LEU A 75 13.63 15.51 0.85
N GLN A 76 14.70 16.30 0.76
CA GLN A 76 15.62 16.30 -0.38
C GLN A 76 16.50 15.05 -0.41
N PRO A 77 16.98 14.59 -1.58
CA PRO A 77 16.85 15.21 -2.91
C PRO A 77 15.58 14.82 -3.67
N GLN A 78 14.78 13.88 -3.16
CA GLN A 78 13.60 13.33 -3.84
C GLN A 78 12.34 13.56 -3.01
N PRO A 79 11.81 14.80 -2.95
CA PRO A 79 10.72 15.14 -2.04
C PRO A 79 9.45 14.31 -2.30
N VAL A 80 9.15 13.99 -3.55
CA VAL A 80 8.02 13.10 -3.89
C VAL A 80 8.18 11.72 -3.24
N ILE A 81 9.35 11.10 -3.39
CA ILE A 81 9.65 9.77 -2.83
C ILE A 81 9.61 9.83 -1.30
N SER A 82 10.19 10.88 -0.70
CA SER A 82 10.20 11.08 0.75
C SER A 82 8.78 11.19 1.31
N VAL A 83 7.88 11.94 0.66
CA VAL A 83 6.47 12.03 1.09
C VAL A 83 5.73 10.70 0.89
N MET A 84 5.96 10.01 -0.24
CA MET A 84 5.39 8.67 -0.47
C MET A 84 5.84 7.63 0.55
N GLN A 85 7.10 7.68 0.98
CA GLN A 85 7.58 6.85 2.08
C GLN A 85 6.81 7.16 3.35
N LEU A 86 6.65 8.43 3.71
CA LEU A 86 5.95 8.83 4.94
C LEU A 86 4.48 8.43 4.97
N PHE A 87 3.72 8.57 3.88
CA PHE A 87 2.26 8.39 3.92
C PHE A 87 1.74 7.16 3.17
N GLY A 88 2.52 6.62 2.23
CA GLY A 88 2.11 5.50 1.39
C GLY A 88 2.78 4.18 1.72
N TRP A 89 4.07 4.19 2.08
CA TRP A 89 4.87 2.96 2.15
C TRP A 89 5.43 2.60 3.54
N ASP A 90 5.26 3.49 4.52
CA ASP A 90 5.66 3.23 5.90
C ASP A 90 4.61 2.39 6.64
N ASP A 91 5.07 1.34 7.27
CA ASP A 91 4.27 0.39 8.03
C ASP A 91 3.62 0.97 9.28
N ILE A 92 4.06 2.15 9.75
CA ILE A 92 3.48 2.77 10.95
C ILE A 92 2.12 3.41 10.67
N ILE A 93 1.84 3.79 9.41
CA ILE A 93 0.63 4.53 9.03
C ILE A 93 -0.58 3.62 9.01
N TRP A 94 -1.74 4.13 9.44
CA TRP A 94 -3.00 3.40 9.39
C TRP A 94 -3.33 2.92 7.96
N PRO A 95 -3.71 1.65 7.77
CA PRO A 95 -4.08 1.11 6.45
C PRO A 95 -5.12 1.92 5.68
N GLN A 96 -6.07 2.54 6.38
CA GLN A 96 -7.10 3.41 5.79
C GLN A 96 -6.51 4.68 5.15
N VAL A 97 -5.55 5.30 5.83
CA VAL A 97 -4.84 6.47 5.30
C VAL A 97 -4.06 6.07 4.07
N VAL A 98 -3.33 4.95 4.15
CA VAL A 98 -2.54 4.42 3.03
C VAL A 98 -3.42 4.11 1.81
N ALA A 99 -4.53 3.42 2.01
CA ALA A 99 -5.44 3.03 0.93
C ALA A 99 -5.97 4.24 0.17
N ARG A 100 -6.41 5.27 0.90
CA ARG A 100 -6.92 6.52 0.32
C ARG A 100 -5.81 7.36 -0.31
N TYR A 101 -4.70 7.57 0.39
CA TYR A 101 -3.55 8.33 -0.09
C TYR A 101 -2.97 7.77 -1.39
N LEU A 102 -2.74 6.45 -1.44
CA LEU A 102 -2.23 5.80 -2.64
C LEU A 102 -3.26 5.84 -3.78
N SER A 103 -4.56 5.75 -3.49
CA SER A 103 -5.58 5.92 -4.52
C SER A 103 -5.51 7.30 -5.18
N HIS A 104 -5.37 8.38 -4.38
CA HIS A 104 -5.18 9.73 -4.92
C HIS A 104 -3.89 9.85 -5.74
N CYS A 105 -2.78 9.30 -5.26
CA CYS A 105 -1.51 9.33 -5.99
C CYS A 105 -1.59 8.58 -7.33
N LEU A 106 -2.18 7.38 -7.34
CA LEU A 106 -2.28 6.53 -8.53
C LEU A 106 -3.29 7.03 -9.57
N GLN A 107 -4.25 7.85 -9.17
CA GLN A 107 -5.16 8.53 -10.11
C GLN A 107 -4.44 9.57 -10.97
N ASN A 108 -3.32 10.12 -10.48
CA ASN A 108 -2.53 11.10 -11.21
C ASN A 108 -1.50 10.40 -12.13
N SER A 109 -1.80 10.33 -13.43
CA SER A 109 -0.93 9.67 -14.41
C SER A 109 0.45 10.35 -14.51
N MET A 110 0.51 11.67 -14.46
CA MET A 110 1.77 12.43 -14.50
C MET A 110 2.67 12.12 -13.30
N LEU A 111 2.10 11.89 -12.12
CA LEU A 111 2.86 11.46 -10.95
C LEU A 111 3.44 10.05 -11.15
N CYS A 112 2.64 9.12 -11.67
CA CYS A 112 3.09 7.76 -11.96
C CYS A 112 4.20 7.71 -13.03
N GLU A 113 4.11 8.56 -14.06
CA GLU A 113 5.17 8.72 -15.06
C GLU A 113 6.45 9.25 -14.42
N ALA A 114 6.37 10.33 -13.64
CA ALA A 114 7.53 10.88 -12.92
C ALA A 114 8.21 9.83 -12.02
N LEU A 115 7.43 9.06 -11.27
CA LEU A 115 7.96 7.98 -10.42
C LEU A 115 8.63 6.85 -11.21
N SER A 116 8.16 6.57 -12.42
CA SER A 116 8.74 5.54 -13.28
C SER A 116 10.13 5.94 -13.81
N HIS A 117 10.41 7.24 -13.93
CA HIS A 117 11.68 7.76 -14.43
C HIS A 117 12.78 7.93 -13.36
N ILE A 118 12.42 7.93 -12.07
CA ILE A 118 13.34 8.28 -10.96
C ILE A 118 14.32 7.14 -10.60
N GLY A 119 14.25 5.98 -11.26
CA GLY A 119 15.33 4.96 -11.27
C GLY A 119 15.67 4.27 -9.93
N CYS A 120 14.96 4.59 -8.85
CA CYS A 120 15.16 4.02 -7.51
C CYS A 120 13.95 3.16 -7.15
N VAL A 121 14.18 1.92 -6.67
CA VAL A 121 13.22 0.94 -6.09
C VAL A 121 11.80 1.04 -6.67
N SER A 122 11.39 0.08 -7.52
CA SER A 122 10.10 0.14 -8.21
C SER A 122 8.98 0.56 -7.26
N PHE A 123 8.52 1.80 -7.40
CA PHE A 123 7.43 2.37 -6.60
C PHE A 123 6.19 1.47 -6.71
N GLN A 124 6.05 0.74 -7.82
CA GLN A 124 5.00 -0.24 -8.04
C GLN A 124 5.12 -1.41 -7.06
N ALA A 125 6.31 -1.95 -6.81
CA ALA A 125 6.51 -2.99 -5.80
C ALA A 125 6.20 -2.50 -4.39
N LEU A 126 6.63 -1.28 -4.04
CA LEU A 126 6.31 -0.67 -2.74
C LEU A 126 4.81 -0.41 -2.58
N THR A 127 4.14 -0.03 -3.66
CA THR A 127 2.68 0.16 -3.72
C THR A 127 1.94 -1.17 -3.59
N ILE A 128 2.39 -2.23 -4.27
CA ILE A 128 1.87 -3.60 -4.15
C ILE A 128 2.03 -4.09 -2.71
N LYS A 129 3.22 -3.92 -2.12
CA LYS A 129 3.49 -4.28 -0.72
C LYS A 129 2.52 -3.59 0.24
N SER A 130 2.30 -2.29 0.03
CA SER A 130 1.41 -1.49 0.86
C SER A 130 -0.05 -1.90 0.69
N TRP A 131 -0.47 -2.23 -0.53
CA TRP A 131 -1.80 -2.78 -0.81
C TRP A 131 -2.03 -4.14 -0.15
N ILE A 132 -1.08 -5.07 -0.24
CA ILE A 132 -1.11 -6.38 0.44
C ILE A 132 -1.29 -6.16 1.96
N ARG A 133 -0.46 -5.27 2.54
CA ARG A 133 -0.58 -4.90 3.95
C ARG A 133 -1.98 -4.38 4.28
N CYS A 134 -2.52 -3.47 3.47
CA CYS A 134 -3.83 -2.86 3.73
C CYS A 134 -4.96 -3.89 3.71
N ILE A 135 -4.92 -4.86 2.80
CA ILE A 135 -5.87 -5.97 2.76
C ILE A 135 -5.71 -6.84 3.99
N LEU A 136 -4.50 -7.31 4.30
CA LEU A 136 -4.27 -8.18 5.46
C LEU A 136 -4.71 -7.51 6.75
N GLN A 137 -4.53 -6.20 6.89
CA GLN A 137 -4.84 -5.45 8.11
C GLN A 137 -6.27 -4.90 8.19
N MET A 138 -7.19 -5.34 7.32
CA MET A 138 -8.53 -4.75 7.24
C MET A 138 -9.41 -4.89 8.48
N TYR A 139 -9.13 -5.85 9.35
CA TYR A 139 -9.91 -6.13 10.55
C TYR A 139 -9.24 -5.67 11.86
N ILE A 140 -8.06 -5.02 11.81
CA ILE A 140 -7.31 -4.63 13.03
C ILE A 140 -8.06 -3.60 13.89
N ASN A 141 -8.86 -2.74 13.26
CA ASN A 141 -9.55 -1.63 13.92
C ASN A 141 -11.06 -1.75 13.96
N ASN A 142 -11.63 -2.94 13.67
CA ASN A 142 -13.07 -3.10 13.80
C ASN A 142 -13.39 -3.10 15.31
N PRO A 143 -14.07 -2.07 15.86
CA PRO A 143 -14.53 -2.12 17.22
C PRO A 143 -15.48 -3.31 17.30
N TYR A 144 -15.07 -4.31 18.07
CA TYR A 144 -15.81 -5.52 18.42
C TYR A 144 -17.33 -5.28 18.44
N VAL A 145 -18.04 -5.77 17.42
CA VAL A 145 -19.47 -6.05 17.53
C VAL A 145 -19.54 -7.55 17.80
N PRO A 146 -19.92 -7.99 19.01
CA PRO A 146 -20.23 -9.40 19.25
C PRO A 146 -21.30 -9.84 18.26
N ASP A 147 -21.16 -11.04 17.69
CA ASP A 147 -22.12 -11.67 16.76
C ASP A 147 -23.54 -11.85 17.33
N ASP A 148 -23.79 -11.46 18.58
CA ASP A 148 -25.10 -11.41 19.21
C ASP A 148 -25.51 -9.96 19.41
N LEU A 149 -26.27 -9.40 18.46
CA LEU A 149 -27.47 -8.59 18.67
C LEU A 149 -27.89 -7.95 17.34
N PHE A 150 -29.00 -8.46 16.80
CA PHE A 150 -29.79 -7.84 15.75
C PHE A 150 -30.27 -6.45 16.19
N ILE A 151 -29.48 -5.40 15.94
CA ILE A 151 -29.98 -4.02 15.92
C ILE A 151 -29.41 -3.32 14.69
N ASP A 152 -30.36 -2.88 13.87
CA ASP A 152 -30.21 -2.15 12.63
C ASP A 152 -29.38 -0.86 12.85
N THR A 153 -28.39 -0.63 11.98
CA THR A 153 -27.51 0.57 11.92
C THR A 153 -26.32 0.61 12.90
N ASN A 154 -25.30 -0.22 12.66
CA ASN A 154 -24.06 -0.22 13.43
C ASN A 154 -22.98 0.68 12.78
N PRO A 155 -22.45 1.73 13.45
CA PRO A 155 -21.40 2.61 12.89
C PRO A 155 -20.11 1.86 12.51
N GLY A 156 -19.82 0.72 13.15
CA GLY A 156 -18.70 -0.15 12.78
C GLY A 156 -18.84 -0.79 11.39
N GLN A 157 -20.06 -1.17 11.00
CA GLN A 157 -20.34 -1.78 9.68
C GLN A 157 -20.24 -0.75 8.55
N ALA A 158 -20.66 0.50 8.80
CA ALA A 158 -20.50 1.60 7.86
C ALA A 158 -19.02 1.98 7.66
N PHE A 159 -18.23 1.94 8.72
CA PHE A 159 -16.79 2.18 8.68
C PHE A 159 -16.04 1.10 7.89
N GLU A 160 -16.36 -0.17 8.14
CA GLU A 160 -15.82 -1.32 7.41
C GLU A 160 -16.17 -1.23 5.92
N LYS A 161 -17.44 -0.93 5.59
CA LYS A 161 -17.88 -0.73 4.21
C LYS A 161 -17.09 0.38 3.50
N LYS A 162 -16.92 1.55 4.14
CA LYS A 162 -16.15 2.66 3.57
C LYS A 162 -14.68 2.29 3.33
N TYR A 163 -14.08 1.51 4.22
CA TYR A 163 -12.71 1.05 4.02
C TYR A 163 -12.59 0.01 2.91
N LEU A 164 -13.55 -0.91 2.79
CA LEU A 164 -13.62 -1.85 1.68
C LEU A 164 -13.77 -1.15 0.33
N GLU A 165 -14.59 -0.09 0.25
CA GLU A 165 -14.71 0.75 -0.95
C GLU A 165 -13.37 1.44 -1.30
N GLN A 166 -12.65 1.95 -0.31
CA GLN A 166 -11.31 2.52 -0.52
C GLN A 166 -10.30 1.48 -1.01
N LEU A 167 -10.34 0.27 -0.45
CA LEU A 167 -9.50 -0.83 -0.90
C LEU A 167 -9.86 -1.29 -2.31
N ALA A 168 -11.13 -1.32 -2.67
CA ALA A 168 -11.59 -1.67 -4.01
C ALA A 168 -11.07 -0.66 -5.04
N GLU A 169 -11.14 0.65 -4.73
CA GLU A 169 -10.58 1.68 -5.61
C GLU A 169 -9.06 1.57 -5.72
N LEU A 170 -8.33 1.39 -4.61
CA LEU A 170 -6.89 1.17 -4.65
C LEU A 170 -6.54 -0.05 -5.51
N THR A 171 -7.29 -1.15 -5.33
CA THR A 171 -7.11 -2.39 -6.09
C THR A 171 -7.29 -2.14 -7.59
N ARG A 172 -8.37 -1.46 -7.98
CA ARG A 172 -8.66 -1.10 -9.38
C ARG A 172 -7.56 -0.25 -10.00
N LEU A 173 -7.01 0.70 -9.25
CA LEU A 173 -5.89 1.55 -9.71
C LEU A 173 -4.58 0.77 -9.81
N LEU A 174 -4.29 -0.09 -8.83
CA LEU A 174 -3.11 -0.95 -8.80
C LEU A 174 -3.05 -1.89 -10.01
N PHE A 175 -4.17 -2.45 -10.44
CA PHE A 175 -4.22 -3.29 -11.66
C PHE A 175 -3.90 -2.53 -12.95
N LYS A 176 -3.89 -1.21 -12.94
CA LYS A 176 -3.47 -0.40 -14.10
C LYS A 176 -1.96 -0.27 -14.22
N LEU A 177 -1.22 -0.56 -13.15
CA LEU A 177 0.23 -0.49 -13.11
C LEU A 177 0.87 -1.50 -14.08
N SER A 178 1.93 -1.09 -14.75
CA SER A 178 2.60 -1.92 -15.77
C SER A 178 3.17 -3.21 -15.19
N GLU A 179 3.71 -3.17 -13.98
CA GLU A 179 4.26 -4.33 -13.28
C GLU A 179 3.18 -5.39 -13.02
N VAL A 180 1.99 -4.97 -12.58
CA VAL A 180 0.84 -5.87 -12.35
C VAL A 180 0.31 -6.41 -13.68
N LYS A 181 0.15 -5.56 -14.68
CA LYS A 181 -0.26 -5.98 -16.03
C LYS A 181 0.69 -7.02 -16.62
N ASN A 182 1.99 -6.83 -16.46
CA ASN A 182 3.01 -7.75 -16.97
C ASN A 182 2.93 -9.12 -16.27
N ILE A 183 2.69 -9.15 -14.95
CA ILE A 183 2.48 -10.41 -14.21
C ILE A 183 1.25 -11.15 -14.75
N PHE A 184 0.11 -10.49 -14.88
CA PHE A 184 -1.12 -11.12 -15.37
C PHE A 184 -0.99 -11.59 -16.82
N SER A 185 -0.38 -10.77 -17.68
CA SER A 185 -0.12 -11.13 -19.07
C SER A 185 0.80 -12.35 -19.19
N THR A 186 1.83 -12.46 -18.35
CA THR A 186 2.75 -13.60 -18.37
C THR A 186 2.12 -14.87 -17.78
N ALA A 187 1.20 -14.70 -16.84
CA ALA A 187 0.41 -15.78 -16.28
C ALA A 187 -0.71 -16.27 -17.20
N GLN A 188 -1.02 -15.55 -18.29
CA GLN A 188 -2.16 -15.81 -19.20
C GLN A 188 -3.52 -15.86 -18.47
N ILE A 189 -3.66 -15.09 -17.39
CA ILE A 189 -4.91 -14.99 -16.65
C ILE A 189 -5.72 -13.83 -17.24
N GLU A 190 -6.87 -14.15 -17.84
CA GLU A 190 -7.82 -13.14 -18.29
C GLU A 190 -8.34 -12.32 -17.10
N TYR A 191 -8.10 -11.02 -17.18
CA TYR A 191 -8.49 -10.07 -16.15
C TYR A 191 -9.96 -9.67 -16.32
N LEU A 192 -10.79 -9.99 -15.32
CA LEU A 192 -12.10 -9.35 -15.18
C LEU A 192 -11.87 -7.88 -14.82
N SER A 193 -12.37 -6.98 -15.66
CA SER A 193 -12.28 -5.54 -15.46
C SER A 193 -12.88 -5.15 -14.12
N SER A 194 -12.01 -4.85 -13.14
CA SER A 194 -12.32 -4.43 -11.76
C SER A 194 -12.81 -5.56 -10.84
N PRO A 195 -11.91 -6.26 -10.11
CA PRO A 195 -12.34 -7.05 -8.98
C PRO A 195 -12.92 -6.12 -7.91
N GLU A 196 -14.24 -6.19 -7.70
CA GLU A 196 -14.96 -5.46 -6.65
C GLU A 196 -14.49 -5.88 -5.24
N ASP A 197 -13.94 -7.09 -5.12
CA ASP A 197 -13.47 -7.68 -3.86
C ASP A 197 -11.92 -7.67 -3.78
N PRO A 198 -11.33 -6.82 -2.92
CA PRO A 198 -9.89 -6.74 -2.72
C PRO A 198 -9.26 -8.06 -2.27
N THR A 199 -9.98 -8.89 -1.52
CA THR A 199 -9.45 -10.17 -1.03
C THR A 199 -9.31 -11.18 -2.18
N LYS A 200 -10.31 -11.26 -3.07
CA LYS A 200 -10.24 -12.09 -4.27
C LYS A 200 -9.16 -11.60 -5.23
N ALA A 201 -9.02 -10.28 -5.37
CA ALA A 201 -7.94 -9.68 -6.15
C ALA A 201 -6.54 -10.10 -5.65
N LEU A 202 -6.35 -10.14 -4.33
CA LEU A 202 -5.09 -10.59 -3.73
C LEU A 202 -4.81 -12.06 -4.02
N VAL A 203 -5.83 -12.91 -3.94
CA VAL A 203 -5.71 -14.34 -4.30
C VAL A 203 -5.25 -14.48 -5.75
N LEU A 204 -5.92 -13.80 -6.69
CA LEU A 204 -5.55 -13.82 -8.11
C LEU A 204 -4.14 -13.29 -8.33
N PHE A 205 -3.73 -12.25 -7.63
CA PHE A 205 -2.37 -11.73 -7.72
C PHE A 205 -1.33 -12.75 -7.25
N PHE A 206 -1.57 -13.44 -6.12
CA PHE A 206 -0.66 -14.49 -5.66
C PHE A 206 -0.58 -15.66 -6.64
N GLU A 207 -1.70 -16.12 -7.18
CA GLU A 207 -1.73 -17.16 -8.22
C GLU A 207 -0.96 -16.74 -9.47
N ALA A 208 -1.21 -15.52 -9.96
CA ALA A 208 -0.54 -14.96 -11.14
C ALA A 208 0.99 -14.86 -10.95
N VAL A 209 1.47 -14.45 -9.78
CA VAL A 209 2.91 -14.40 -9.46
C VAL A 209 3.52 -15.82 -9.48
N GLY A 210 2.83 -16.79 -8.88
CA GLY A 210 3.27 -18.19 -8.85
C GLY A 210 3.39 -18.80 -10.25
N ILE A 211 2.35 -18.62 -11.07
CA ILE A 211 2.32 -19.09 -12.47
C ILE A 211 3.38 -18.38 -13.29
N THR A 212 3.52 -17.06 -13.15
CA THR A 212 4.55 -16.28 -13.84
C THR A 212 5.93 -16.85 -13.54
N TYR A 213 6.26 -17.11 -12.26
CA TYR A 213 7.53 -17.73 -11.88
C TYR A 213 7.73 -19.12 -12.51
N GLY A 214 6.67 -19.95 -12.53
CA GLY A 214 6.69 -21.27 -13.15
C GLY A 214 6.97 -21.24 -14.66
N ASN A 215 6.44 -20.23 -15.36
CA ASN A 215 6.58 -20.04 -16.80
C ASN A 215 7.96 -19.50 -17.22
N LEU A 216 8.70 -18.85 -16.31
CA LEU A 216 10.05 -18.35 -16.61
C LEU A 216 11.00 -19.51 -16.94
N GLN A 217 11.81 -19.33 -17.97
CA GLN A 217 12.78 -20.35 -18.40
C GLN A 217 14.21 -20.04 -17.93
N LYS A 218 14.59 -18.76 -17.94
CA LYS A 218 15.96 -18.34 -17.58
C LYS A 218 16.13 -18.28 -16.06
N LEU A 219 17.25 -18.83 -15.58
CA LEU A 219 17.59 -18.84 -14.15
C LEU A 219 17.76 -17.42 -13.58
N SER A 220 18.33 -16.49 -14.36
CA SER A 220 18.44 -15.07 -13.99
C SER A 220 17.08 -14.46 -13.68
N ASP A 221 16.11 -14.73 -14.54
CA ASP A 221 14.77 -14.14 -14.46
C ASP A 221 14.01 -14.76 -13.29
N LYS A 222 14.17 -16.08 -13.07
CA LYS A 222 13.65 -16.75 -11.86
C LYS A 222 14.22 -16.13 -10.58
N SER A 223 15.53 -15.91 -10.52
CA SER A 223 16.18 -15.31 -9.34
C SER A 223 15.71 -13.87 -9.09
N ALA A 224 15.57 -13.07 -10.15
CA ALA A 224 15.01 -11.74 -10.08
C ALA A 224 13.56 -11.77 -9.59
N MET A 225 12.73 -12.68 -10.13
CA MET A 225 11.34 -12.85 -9.75
C MET A 225 11.18 -13.30 -8.28
N VAL A 226 12.05 -14.15 -7.75
CA VAL A 226 12.05 -14.50 -6.31
C VAL A 226 12.31 -13.26 -5.47
N THR A 227 13.32 -12.46 -5.85
CA THR A 227 13.66 -11.22 -5.13
C THR A 227 12.49 -10.25 -5.12
N LYS A 228 11.87 -10.07 -6.28
CA LYS A 228 10.73 -9.20 -6.50
C LYS A 228 9.48 -9.66 -5.75
N SER A 229 9.24 -10.97 -5.74
CA SER A 229 8.12 -11.59 -5.01
C SER A 229 8.26 -11.36 -3.51
N LEU A 230 9.47 -11.49 -2.94
CA LEU A 230 9.72 -11.17 -1.54
C LEU A 230 9.58 -9.66 -1.24
N GLU A 231 9.92 -8.80 -2.20
CA GLU A 231 9.68 -7.35 -2.10
C GLU A 231 8.18 -7.02 -2.00
N TYR A 232 7.33 -7.71 -2.78
CA TYR A 232 5.87 -7.60 -2.68
C TYR A 232 5.36 -7.98 -1.30
N LEU A 233 5.87 -9.07 -0.71
CA LEU A 233 5.39 -9.52 0.60
C LEU A 233 5.83 -8.59 1.73
N GLY A 234 7.02 -7.98 1.62
CA GLY A 234 7.59 -7.18 2.70
C GLY A 234 7.66 -7.96 4.02
N GLU A 235 7.31 -7.31 5.13
CA GLU A 235 7.25 -7.95 6.45
C GLU A 235 5.89 -8.61 6.70
N ILE A 236 5.45 -9.54 5.84
CA ILE A 236 4.10 -10.11 5.87
C ILE A 236 3.69 -10.70 7.24
N LEU A 237 4.66 -11.25 7.98
CA LEU A 237 4.44 -11.78 9.33
C LEU A 237 4.08 -10.68 10.34
N LYS A 238 4.65 -9.48 10.20
CA LYS A 238 4.29 -8.31 11.01
C LYS A 238 2.86 -7.86 10.73
N TYR A 239 2.39 -8.03 9.48
CA TYR A 239 1.04 -7.63 9.10
C TYR A 239 -0.04 -8.53 9.71
N ILE A 240 0.23 -9.84 9.81
CA ILE A 240 -0.72 -10.83 10.33
C ILE A 240 -0.64 -11.03 11.86
N LYS A 241 0.52 -10.72 12.48
CA LYS A 241 0.77 -10.89 13.92
C LYS A 241 -0.35 -10.33 14.82
N PRO A 242 -0.97 -9.16 14.54
CA PRO A 242 -2.07 -8.65 15.35
C PRO A 242 -3.25 -9.62 15.53
N TYR A 243 -3.54 -10.49 14.55
CA TYR A 243 -4.63 -11.47 14.64
C TYR A 243 -4.26 -12.77 15.34
N LEU A 244 -2.96 -13.04 15.49
CA LEU A 244 -2.43 -14.22 16.18
C LEU A 244 -2.27 -13.98 17.70
N GLY A 245 -2.64 -12.79 18.19
CA GLY A 245 -2.56 -12.38 19.59
C GLY A 245 -3.82 -12.73 20.40
N LYS A 246 -3.93 -12.15 21.61
CA LYS A 246 -5.00 -12.47 22.57
C LYS A 246 -6.38 -11.88 22.23
N LYS A 247 -6.44 -10.83 21.40
CA LYS A 247 -7.69 -10.18 20.94
C LYS A 247 -7.99 -10.63 19.51
N ILE A 248 -8.52 -11.85 19.39
CA ILE A 248 -8.70 -12.51 18.10
C ILE A 248 -9.96 -11.97 17.42
N SER A 249 -9.80 -11.31 16.27
CA SER A 249 -10.88 -11.13 15.30
C SER A 249 -11.04 -12.44 14.53
N SER A 250 -12.21 -13.08 14.59
CA SER A 250 -12.49 -14.32 13.85
C SER A 250 -12.32 -14.11 12.34
N ALA A 251 -12.84 -13.00 11.80
CA ALA A 251 -12.69 -12.61 10.40
C ALA A 251 -11.22 -12.33 10.03
N GLY A 252 -10.47 -11.63 10.89
CA GLY A 252 -9.04 -11.38 10.70
C GLY A 252 -8.19 -12.65 10.73
N LEU A 253 -8.54 -13.60 11.60
CA LEU A 253 -7.86 -14.88 11.68
C LEU A 253 -8.16 -15.76 10.46
N GLN A 254 -9.42 -15.84 10.02
CA GLN A 254 -9.81 -16.52 8.79
C GLN A 254 -9.10 -15.93 7.57
N LEU A 255 -9.07 -14.59 7.46
CA LEU A 255 -8.33 -13.89 6.41
C LEU A 255 -6.84 -14.29 6.44
N THR A 256 -6.23 -14.33 7.62
CA THR A 256 -4.82 -14.71 7.79
C THR A 256 -4.57 -16.14 7.30
N TYR A 257 -5.30 -17.14 7.82
CA TYR A 257 -5.13 -18.53 7.41
C TYR A 257 -5.38 -18.73 5.92
N ARG A 258 -6.47 -18.15 5.39
CA ARG A 258 -6.81 -18.23 3.97
C ARG A 258 -5.72 -17.64 3.09
N MET A 259 -5.28 -16.40 3.37
CA MET A 259 -4.30 -15.71 2.53
C MET A 259 -2.92 -16.36 2.61
N MET A 260 -2.49 -16.80 3.79
CA MET A 260 -1.20 -17.49 3.92
C MET A 260 -1.23 -18.88 3.31
N GLY A 261 -2.32 -19.64 3.44
CA GLY A 261 -2.50 -20.93 2.77
C GLY A 261 -2.46 -20.80 1.24
N ILE A 262 -3.18 -19.82 0.69
CA ILE A 262 -3.16 -19.52 -0.75
C ILE A 262 -1.76 -19.10 -1.20
N LEU A 263 -1.08 -18.24 -0.43
CA LEU A 263 0.29 -17.82 -0.72
C LEU A 263 1.24 -19.02 -0.78
N VAL A 264 1.26 -19.86 0.26
CA VAL A 264 2.13 -21.05 0.32
C VAL A 264 1.84 -22.01 -0.84
N LYS A 265 0.56 -22.26 -1.14
CA LYS A 265 0.14 -23.10 -2.27
C LYS A 265 0.62 -22.52 -3.60
N SER A 266 0.30 -21.26 -3.87
CA SER A 266 0.56 -20.62 -5.17
C SER A 266 2.05 -20.40 -5.42
N TRP A 267 2.82 -20.13 -4.36
CA TRP A 267 4.24 -19.80 -4.44
C TRP A 267 5.14 -20.97 -4.04
N ALA A 268 4.64 -22.20 -4.06
CA ALA A 268 5.39 -23.39 -3.63
C ALA A 268 6.77 -23.49 -4.32
N GLN A 269 6.85 -23.25 -5.63
CA GLN A 269 8.11 -23.26 -6.37
C GLN A 269 9.06 -22.11 -5.99
N ILE A 270 8.52 -20.93 -5.68
CA ILE A 270 9.29 -19.79 -5.19
C ILE A 270 9.87 -20.12 -3.81
N PHE A 271 9.05 -20.67 -2.90
CA PHE A 271 9.47 -21.05 -1.55
C PHE A 271 10.45 -22.23 -1.49
N ALA A 272 10.48 -23.07 -2.52
CA ALA A 272 11.49 -24.12 -2.66
C ALA A 272 12.91 -23.54 -2.89
N THR A 273 13.04 -22.25 -3.21
CA THR A 273 14.34 -21.59 -3.34
C THR A 273 14.94 -21.21 -1.99
N SER A 274 16.26 -21.33 -1.84
CA SER A 274 16.97 -21.02 -0.60
C SER A 274 16.71 -19.59 -0.08
N LYS A 275 16.45 -18.63 -0.97
CA LYS A 275 16.18 -17.23 -0.62
C LYS A 275 14.81 -17.03 0.03
N ALA A 276 13.79 -17.77 -0.40
CA ALA A 276 12.42 -17.62 0.11
C ALA A 276 12.04 -18.69 1.16
N GLN A 277 12.78 -19.80 1.23
CA GLN A 277 12.52 -20.91 2.14
C GLN A 277 12.44 -20.49 3.62
N LYS A 278 13.28 -19.54 4.04
CA LYS A 278 13.24 -19.00 5.40
C LYS A 278 11.89 -18.36 5.75
N LEU A 279 11.24 -17.72 4.78
CA LEU A 279 9.91 -17.13 4.99
C LEU A 279 8.84 -18.24 5.09
N LEU A 280 8.91 -19.27 4.26
CA LEU A 280 8.01 -20.43 4.35
C LEU A 280 8.06 -21.06 5.75
N PHE A 281 9.25 -21.36 6.27
CA PHE A 281 9.37 -21.93 7.61
C PHE A 281 8.77 -21.03 8.67
N ARG A 282 9.01 -19.71 8.59
CA ARG A 282 8.40 -18.79 9.54
C ARG A 282 6.87 -18.71 9.42
N ILE A 283 6.31 -18.83 8.22
CA ILE A 283 4.85 -18.88 8.01
C ILE A 283 4.29 -20.14 8.69
N ILE A 284 4.93 -21.30 8.46
CA ILE A 284 4.58 -22.57 9.11
C ILE A 284 4.69 -22.45 10.62
N ASP A 285 5.80 -21.90 11.13
CA ASP A 285 6.03 -21.70 12.56
C ASP A 285 4.97 -20.80 13.19
N CYS A 286 4.54 -19.74 12.50
CA CYS A 286 3.56 -18.80 13.03
C CYS A 286 2.11 -19.33 12.98
N LEU A 287 1.77 -20.21 12.01
CA LEU A 287 0.38 -20.61 11.75
C LEU A 287 0.05 -22.06 12.10
N LEU A 288 1.02 -22.96 11.91
CA LEU A 288 0.87 -24.42 12.08
C LEU A 288 1.60 -24.95 13.31
N LEU A 289 2.53 -24.18 13.87
CA LEU A 289 3.10 -24.45 15.19
C LEU A 289 2.49 -23.53 16.23
N PRO A 290 1.29 -23.83 16.73
CA PRO A 290 0.96 -23.29 18.01
C PRO A 290 1.86 -23.96 19.05
N HIS A 291 2.44 -23.11 19.90
CA HIS A 291 2.69 -23.49 21.28
C HIS A 291 1.44 -24.11 21.96
N THR A 292 0.23 -24.07 21.35
CA THR A 292 -0.98 -24.80 21.77
C THR A 292 -1.21 -26.19 21.12
N VAL A 293 -0.55 -26.58 20.02
CA VAL A 293 -0.65 -27.97 19.47
C VAL A 293 0.35 -28.88 20.19
N LEU A 294 1.49 -28.34 20.59
CA LEU A 294 2.47 -29.04 21.44
C LEU A 294 2.17 -28.93 22.94
N GLN A 295 1.27 -28.01 23.36
CA GLN A 295 0.66 -28.04 24.70
C GLN A 295 -0.68 -28.78 24.61
N GLN A 296 -0.62 -30.12 24.57
CA GLN A 296 -1.78 -31.02 24.56
C GLN A 296 -2.75 -30.84 25.75
N GLU A 297 -2.46 -29.96 26.72
CA GLU A 297 -3.27 -29.74 27.93
C GLU A 297 -4.13 -28.45 27.91
N LYS A 298 -4.06 -27.62 26.87
CA LYS A 298 -4.93 -26.44 26.72
C LYS A 298 -5.73 -26.51 25.43
N GLU A 299 -7.05 -26.57 25.55
CA GLU A 299 -7.97 -26.47 24.43
C GLU A 299 -7.62 -25.26 23.55
N LEU A 300 -7.50 -25.49 22.24
CA LEU A 300 -7.34 -24.43 21.26
C LEU A 300 -8.53 -23.47 21.36
N PRO A 301 -8.33 -22.13 21.38
CA PRO A 301 -9.44 -21.19 21.40
C PRO A 301 -10.42 -21.49 20.24
N ALA A 302 -11.71 -21.61 20.55
CA ALA A 302 -12.77 -21.94 19.57
C ALA A 302 -12.73 -21.11 18.26
N PRO A 303 -12.37 -19.80 18.26
CA PRO A 303 -12.21 -19.04 17.03
C PRO A 303 -11.09 -19.56 16.11
N MET A 304 -10.03 -20.11 16.68
CA MET A 304 -8.89 -20.66 15.94
C MET A 304 -9.22 -22.03 15.33
N LEU A 305 -9.91 -22.89 16.08
CA LEU A 305 -10.42 -24.16 15.55
C LEU A 305 -11.38 -23.94 14.38
N THR A 306 -12.31 -22.99 14.52
CA THR A 306 -13.29 -22.67 13.47
C THR A 306 -12.61 -22.11 12.22
N ALA A 307 -11.54 -21.32 12.37
CA ALA A 307 -10.80 -20.76 11.24
C ALA A 307 -9.96 -21.80 10.46
N ILE A 308 -9.53 -22.88 11.12
CA ILE A 308 -8.74 -23.96 10.50
C ILE A 308 -9.63 -24.97 9.75
N GLN A 309 -10.88 -25.16 10.18
CA GLN A 309 -11.80 -26.15 9.60
C GLN A 309 -12.53 -25.69 8.32
N LYS A 310 -12.52 -24.39 8.01
CA LYS A 310 -13.17 -23.80 6.83
C LYS A 310 -12.15 -23.39 5.78
#